data_AF-A0A964UCY1-F1
#
_entry.id   AF-A0A964UCY1-F1
#
_cell.length_a   1.000
_cell.length_b   1.000
_cell.length_c   1.000
_cell.angle_alpha   90.00
_cell.angle_beta   90.00
_cell.angle_gamma   90.00
#
_symmetry.space_group_name_H-M   'P 1'
#
loop_
_entity.id
_entity.type
_entity.pdbx_description
1 polymer ?
#
loop_
_entity_poly.entity_id
_entity_poly.type
_entity_poly.pdbx_seq_one_letter_code
_entity_poly.pdbx_strand_id
1 'polypeptide(L)'
;MLFLLDSRVVEVEMPEIRLARRWRILGCGDPHGLRARDAIDFARAVMDESRADGGEIEPEIACDIAALIISKTGANAAQFVPCENGTSEARLDTLPEDVLSAFQSARSATDGRDSGASAA
;
A
#
# COMPACT_ATOMS: atom_id res chain seq x y z
N MET A 1 -10.70 5.41 5.08
CA MET A 1 -10.61 3.95 5.32
C MET A 1 -9.14 3.58 5.48
N LEU A 2 -8.81 2.71 6.43
CA LEU A 2 -7.44 2.25 6.63
C LEU A 2 -7.11 1.11 5.66
N PHE A 3 -5.89 1.10 5.15
CA PHE A 3 -5.36 0.03 4.32
C PHE A 3 -3.95 -0.33 4.79
N LEU A 4 -3.66 -1.63 4.96
CA LEU A 4 -2.32 -2.11 5.28
C LEU A 4 -1.58 -2.51 4.00
N LEU A 5 -0.57 -1.73 3.62
CA LEU A 5 0.32 -2.02 2.49
C LEU A 5 1.70 -2.45 3.02
N ASP A 6 2.06 -3.72 2.81
CA ASP A 6 3.21 -4.40 3.41
C ASP A 6 3.26 -4.24 4.93
N SER A 7 3.95 -3.20 5.42
CA SER A 7 4.14 -2.89 6.84
C SER A 7 3.65 -1.49 7.23
N ARG A 8 2.96 -0.81 6.30
CA ARG A 8 2.52 0.58 6.43
C ARG A 8 1.01 0.66 6.37
N VAL A 9 0.41 1.31 7.36
CA VAL A 9 -1.00 1.70 7.30
C VAL A 9 -1.11 3.02 6.56
N VAL A 10 -1.95 3.06 5.53
CA VAL A 10 -2.30 4.27 4.79
C VAL A 10 -3.78 4.55 4.97
N GLU A 11 -4.10 5.83 5.12
CA GLU A 11 -5.49 6.28 5.13
C GLU A 11 -5.88 6.67 3.72
N VAL A 12 -6.90 6.01 3.19
CA VAL A 12 -7.47 6.29 1.87
C VAL A 12 -8.87 6.84 2.08
N GLU A 13 -9.04 8.12 1.79
CA GLU A 13 -10.34 8.76 1.70
C GLU A 13 -10.91 8.59 0.30
N MET A 14 -12.13 8.04 0.19
CA MET A 14 -12.87 7.82 -1.06
C MET A 14 -12.01 7.20 -2.19
N PRO A 15 -11.63 5.91 -2.07
CA PRO A 15 -10.72 5.21 -2.99
C PRO A 15 -11.04 5.41 -4.47
N GLU A 16 -12.32 5.33 -4.84
CA GLU A 16 -12.79 5.44 -6.22
C GLU A 16 -12.59 6.85 -6.78
N ILE A 17 -12.83 7.89 -5.97
CA ILE A 17 -12.63 9.28 -6.37
C ILE A 17 -11.14 9.58 -6.51
N ARG A 18 -10.32 9.10 -5.56
CA ARG A 18 -8.87 9.25 -5.61
C ARG A 18 -8.33 8.63 -6.90
N LEU A 19 -8.72 7.38 -7.18
CA LEU A 19 -8.29 6.65 -8.36
C LEU A 19 -8.73 7.36 -9.65
N ALA A 20 -9.99 7.82 -9.74
CA ALA A 20 -10.49 8.56 -10.91
C ALA A 20 -9.68 9.82 -11.24
N ARG A 21 -9.10 10.47 -10.23
CA ARG A 21 -8.24 11.67 -10.39
C ARG A 21 -6.79 11.34 -10.69
N ARG A 22 -6.26 10.26 -10.10
CA ARG A 22 -4.81 9.98 -10.05
C ARG A 22 -4.35 8.88 -10.99
N TRP A 23 -5.23 8.06 -11.57
CA TRP A 23 -4.83 6.89 -12.36
C TRP A 23 -3.87 7.18 -13.51
N ARG A 24 -3.99 8.35 -14.16
CA ARG A 24 -3.08 8.77 -15.24
C ARG A 24 -1.66 9.07 -14.75
N ILE A 25 -1.55 9.62 -13.54
CA ILE A 25 -0.27 9.91 -12.89
C ILE A 25 0.33 8.61 -12.36
N LEU A 26 -0.51 7.76 -11.76
CA LEU A 26 -0.11 6.44 -11.28
C LEU A 26 0.38 5.54 -12.43
N GLY A 27 -0.21 5.67 -13.63
CA GLY A 27 0.20 4.91 -14.80
C GLY A 27 -0.39 3.50 -14.89
N CYS A 28 -1.42 3.17 -14.08
CA CYS A 28 -2.04 1.84 -14.06
C CYS A 28 -2.97 1.54 -15.25
N GLY A 29 -3.12 2.47 -16.19
CA GLY A 29 -4.12 2.40 -17.27
C GLY A 29 -5.52 2.80 -16.80
N ASP A 30 -6.51 2.76 -17.70
CA ASP A 30 -7.89 3.14 -17.35
C ASP A 30 -8.46 2.17 -16.31
N PRO A 31 -8.75 2.65 -15.09
CA PRO A 31 -9.24 1.78 -14.03
C PRO A 31 -10.59 1.17 -14.38
N HIS A 32 -11.47 1.76 -15.20
CA HIS A 32 -12.78 1.16 -15.49
C HIS A 32 -12.69 -0.15 -16.27
N GLY A 33 -11.67 -0.31 -17.12
CA GLY A 33 -11.42 -1.53 -17.90
C GLY A 33 -10.45 -2.52 -17.23
N LEU A 34 -9.76 -2.10 -16.16
CA LEU A 34 -8.71 -2.88 -15.53
C LEU A 34 -9.29 -4.01 -14.67
N ARG A 35 -8.83 -5.25 -14.91
CA ARG A 35 -9.22 -6.40 -14.09
C ARG A 35 -8.50 -6.36 -12.74
N ALA A 36 -9.10 -7.01 -11.74
CA ALA A 36 -8.49 -7.17 -10.42
C ALA A 36 -7.07 -7.72 -10.50
N ARG A 37 -6.87 -8.76 -11.32
CA ARG A 37 -5.55 -9.38 -11.50
C ARG A 37 -4.51 -8.40 -12.03
N ASP A 38 -4.83 -7.65 -13.08
CA ASP A 38 -3.92 -6.69 -13.71
C ASP A 38 -3.58 -5.54 -12.73
N ALA A 39 -4.54 -5.12 -11.92
CA ALA A 39 -4.32 -4.12 -10.87
C ALA A 39 -3.32 -4.60 -9.80
N ILE A 40 -3.42 -5.87 -9.39
CA ILE A 40 -2.47 -6.48 -8.45
C ILE A 40 -1.08 -6.67 -9.08
N ASP A 41 -1.02 -7.12 -10.33
CA ASP A 41 0.26 -7.29 -11.03
C ASP A 41 0.96 -5.94 -11.23
N PHE A 42 0.21 -4.87 -11.53
CA PHE A 42 0.71 -3.50 -11.57
C PHE A 42 1.22 -3.04 -10.20
N ALA A 43 0.41 -3.18 -9.14
CA ALA A 43 0.79 -2.77 -7.80
C ALA A 43 2.06 -3.50 -7.33
N ARG A 44 2.15 -4.80 -7.61
CA ARG A 44 3.36 -5.59 -7.34
C ARG A 44 4.57 -5.00 -8.05
N ALA A 45 4.46 -4.68 -9.34
CA ALA A 45 5.59 -4.16 -10.11
C ALA A 45 6.13 -2.85 -9.51
N VAL A 46 5.24 -1.94 -9.11
CA VAL A 46 5.62 -0.68 -8.43
C VAL A 46 6.31 -0.95 -7.09
N MET A 47 5.80 -1.90 -6.31
CA MET A 47 6.40 -2.26 -5.01
C MET A 47 7.76 -2.95 -5.17
N ASP A 48 7.91 -3.82 -6.16
CA ASP A 48 9.17 -4.50 -6.48
C ASP A 48 10.22 -3.50 -6.97
N GLU A 49 9.84 -2.53 -7.82
CA GLU A 49 10.72 -1.45 -8.29
C GLU A 49 11.19 -0.55 -7.14
N SER A 50 10.27 -0.06 -6.29
CA SER A 50 10.62 0.74 -5.11
C SER A 50 11.59 0.00 -4.18
N ARG A 51 11.41 -1.31 -4.00
CA ARG A 51 12.30 -2.14 -3.18
C ARG A 51 13.66 -2.32 -3.83
N ALA A 52 13.72 -2.51 -5.15
CA ALA A 52 14.98 -2.65 -5.89
C ALA A 52 15.84 -1.37 -5.80
N ASP A 53 15.19 -0.20 -5.79
CA ASP A 53 15.85 1.10 -5.60
C ASP A 53 16.30 1.36 -4.15
N GLY A 54 16.03 0.43 -3.23
CA GLY A 54 16.38 0.53 -1.80
C GLY A 54 15.60 1.61 -1.05
N GLY A 55 14.57 2.18 -1.67
CA GLY A 55 13.75 3.25 -1.13
C GLY A 55 12.45 2.77 -0.49
N GLU A 56 11.87 3.62 0.35
CA GLU A 56 10.47 3.47 0.72
C GLU A 56 9.56 4.05 -0.36
N ILE A 57 8.43 3.40 -0.59
CA ILE A 57 7.43 3.90 -1.52
C ILE A 57 6.90 5.26 -1.04
N GLU A 58 6.86 6.22 -1.97
CA GLU A 58 6.36 7.56 -1.67
C GLU A 58 4.93 7.51 -1.09
N PRO A 59 4.61 8.32 -0.07
CA PRO A 59 3.30 8.28 0.59
C PRO A 59 2.10 8.44 -0.36
N GLU A 60 2.22 9.31 -1.36
CA GLU A 60 1.16 9.52 -2.34
C GLU A 60 0.96 8.30 -3.25
N ILE A 61 2.06 7.69 -3.70
CA ILE A 61 2.04 6.49 -4.54
C ILE A 61 1.46 5.32 -3.73
N ALA A 62 1.89 5.15 -2.47
CA ALA A 62 1.34 4.14 -1.58
C ALA A 62 -0.19 4.28 -1.42
N CYS A 63 -0.68 5.51 -1.25
CA CYS A 63 -2.11 5.80 -1.15
C CYS A 63 -2.85 5.55 -2.48
N ASP A 64 -2.23 5.87 -3.62
CA ASP A 64 -2.77 5.59 -4.96
C ASP A 64 -2.85 4.08 -5.25
N ILE A 65 -1.82 3.32 -4.88
CA ILE A 65 -1.78 1.86 -4.96
C ILE A 65 -2.85 1.23 -4.06
N ALA A 66 -2.97 1.68 -2.81
CA ALA A 66 -4.02 1.21 -1.92
C ALA A 66 -5.41 1.48 -2.49
N ALA A 67 -5.67 2.69 -3.00
CA ALA A 67 -6.93 3.04 -3.64
C ALA A 67 -7.25 2.14 -4.84
N LEU A 68 -6.24 1.83 -5.66
CA LEU A 68 -6.37 0.90 -6.79
C LEU A 68 -6.76 -0.51 -6.32
N ILE A 69 -6.06 -1.06 -5.33
CA ILE A 69 -6.32 -2.41 -4.79
C ILE A 69 -7.73 -2.46 -4.21
N ILE A 70 -8.09 -1.54 -3.32
CA ILE A 70 -9.43 -1.44 -2.72
C ILE A 70 -10.50 -1.44 -3.81
N SER A 71 -10.39 -0.52 -4.77
CA SER A 71 -11.40 -0.32 -5.80
C SER A 71 -11.58 -1.54 -6.72
N LYS A 72 -10.60 -2.44 -6.76
CA LYS A 72 -10.57 -3.58 -7.68
C LYS A 72 -10.79 -4.93 -7.03
N THR A 73 -10.48 -5.06 -5.75
CA THR A 73 -10.54 -6.36 -5.05
C THR A 73 -11.41 -6.32 -3.81
N GLY A 74 -11.69 -5.13 -3.26
CA GLY A 74 -12.34 -4.98 -1.95
C GLY A 74 -11.45 -5.33 -0.75
N ALA A 75 -10.18 -5.68 -0.98
CA ALA A 75 -9.22 -5.92 0.09
C ALA A 75 -8.87 -4.61 0.81
N ASN A 76 -8.54 -4.71 2.10
CA ASN A 76 -7.99 -3.60 2.89
C ASN A 76 -6.58 -3.89 3.41
N ALA A 77 -5.99 -5.02 3.00
CA ALA A 77 -4.60 -5.34 3.26
C ALA A 77 -3.98 -6.02 2.03
N ALA A 78 -2.73 -5.66 1.74
CA ALA A 78 -1.91 -6.29 0.72
C ALA A 78 -0.46 -6.40 1.18
N GLN A 79 0.13 -7.58 0.97
CA GLN A 79 1.55 -7.84 1.20
C GLN A 79 2.18 -8.38 -0.08
N PHE A 80 3.37 -7.88 -0.43
CA PHE A 80 4.16 -8.30 -1.58
C PHE A 80 5.42 -9.00 -1.07
N VAL A 81 5.30 -10.31 -0.85
CA VAL A 81 6.36 -11.13 -0.24
C VAL A 81 7.39 -11.50 -1.30
N PRO A 82 8.66 -11.09 -1.19
CA PRO A 82 9.67 -11.42 -2.19
C PRO A 82 9.89 -12.94 -2.29
N CYS A 83 10.01 -13.43 -3.52
CA CYS A 83 10.35 -14.82 -3.83
C CYS A 83 11.80 -14.92 -4.34
N GLU A 84 12.35 -16.14 -4.32
CA GLU A 84 13.74 -16.41 -4.78
C GLU A 84 13.99 -16.06 -6.26
N ASN A 85 12.93 -15.98 -7.07
CA ASN A 85 13.00 -15.63 -8.48
C ASN A 85 13.11 -14.11 -8.74
N GLY A 86 13.20 -13.29 -7.69
CA GLY A 86 13.30 -11.83 -7.79
C GLY A 86 11.98 -11.10 -8.00
N THR A 87 10.85 -11.81 -8.05
CA THR A 87 9.50 -11.21 -8.06
C THR A 87 8.82 -11.40 -6.72
N SER A 88 7.87 -10.54 -6.36
CA SER A 88 7.05 -10.77 -5.17
C SER A 88 5.78 -11.59 -5.46
N GLU A 89 5.32 -12.33 -4.46
CA GLU A 89 3.98 -12.90 -4.39
C GLU A 89 3.04 -11.91 -3.69
N ALA A 90 1.96 -11.54 -4.35
CA ALA A 90 0.93 -10.68 -3.77
C ALA A 90 -0.06 -11.51 -2.93
N ARG A 91 -0.26 -11.11 -1.68
CA ARG A 91 -1.21 -11.68 -0.73
C ARG A 91 -2.19 -10.61 -0.31
N LEU A 92 -3.48 -10.86 -0.52
CA LEU A 92 -4.56 -9.93 -0.18
C LEU A 92 -5.35 -10.46 0.99
N ASP A 93 -5.82 -9.54 1.84
CA ASP A 93 -6.68 -9.87 2.98
C ASP A 93 -7.72 -8.76 3.25
N THR A 94 -8.72 -9.11 4.05
CA THR A 94 -9.71 -8.19 4.60
C THR A 94 -9.66 -8.28 6.12
N LEU A 95 -8.93 -7.36 6.74
CA LEU A 95 -8.72 -7.28 8.17
C LEU A 95 -9.79 -6.44 8.87
N PRO A 96 -10.15 -6.75 10.13
CA PRO A 96 -10.96 -5.89 10.96
C PRO A 96 -10.34 -4.49 11.17
N GLU A 97 -11.17 -3.44 11.25
CA GLU A 97 -10.68 -2.05 11.38
C GLU A 97 -9.92 -1.77 12.70
N ASP A 98 -10.28 -2.47 13.78
CA ASP A 98 -9.60 -2.39 15.08
C ASP A 98 -8.17 -2.93 14.99
N VAL A 99 -7.95 -4.01 14.22
CA VAL A 99 -6.61 -4.55 13.93
C VAL A 99 -5.78 -3.51 13.17
N LEU A 100 -6.34 -2.89 12.12
CA LEU A 100 -5.65 -1.86 11.34
C LEU A 100 -5.29 -0.63 12.19
N SER A 101 -6.21 -0.20 13.06
CA SER A 101 -6.01 0.92 13.98
C SER A 101 -4.92 0.63 15.02
N ALA A 102 -4.86 -0.61 15.51
CA ALA A 102 -3.81 -1.04 16.43
C ALA A 102 -2.42 -1.04 15.75
N PHE A 103 -2.33 -1.48 14.50
CA PHE A 103 -1.08 -1.41 13.71
C PHE A 103 -0.60 0.04 13.52
N GLN A 104 -1.50 0.95 13.17
CA GLN A 104 -1.18 2.37 13.03
C GLN A 104 -0.66 2.95 14.36
N SER A 105 -1.35 2.67 15.47
CA SER A 105 -0.97 3.14 16.81
C SER A 105 0.39 2.61 17.26
N ALA A 106 0.68 1.32 16.99
CA ALA A 106 1.95 0.69 17.33
C ALA A 106 3.14 1.31 16.59
N ARG A 107 2.97 1.71 15.32
CA ARG A 107 4.02 2.38 14.56
C ARG A 107 4.27 3.80 15.05
N SER A 108 3.22 4.59 15.29
CA SER A 108 3.36 5.94 15.84
C SER A 108 4.07 5.97 17.21
N ALA A 109 3.86 4.94 18.03
CA ALA A 109 4.58 4.78 19.29
C ALA A 109 6.06 4.39 19.12
N THR A 110 6.41 3.74 18.00
CA THR A 110 7.79 3.33 17.70
C THR A 110 8.61 4.52 17.16
N ASP A 111 8.05 5.29 16.23
CA ASP A 111 8.69 6.52 15.70
C ASP A 111 8.92 7.59 16.78
N GLY A 112 8.04 7.64 17.79
CA GLY A 112 8.18 8.52 18.95
C GLY A 112 9.30 8.15 19.93
N ARG A 113 9.80 6.90 19.91
CA ARG A 113 10.90 6.46 20.80
C ARG A 113 12.29 6.77 20.24
N ASP A 114 12.45 6.80 18.92
CA ASP A 114 13.74 7.14 18.29
C ASP A 114 14.07 8.64 18.33
N SER A 115 13.09 9.50 18.63
CA SER A 115 13.31 10.95 18.80
C SER A 115 13.82 11.36 20.20
N GLY A 116 13.97 10.41 21.13
CA GLY A 116 14.28 10.67 22.55
C GLY A 116 15.66 10.22 23.06
N ALA A 117 16.50 9.58 22.23
CA ALA A 117 17.78 9.03 22.65
C ALA A 117 18.99 9.81 22.10
N SER A 118 19.11 11.09 22.48
CA SER A 118 20.38 11.83 22.40
C SER A 118 20.44 12.90 23.47
N ALA A 119 20.57 12.50 24.73
CA ALA A 119 21.09 13.34 25.80
C ALA A 119 21.54 12.46 26.99
N ALA A 120 22.81 12.05 26.97
CA ALA A 120 23.61 11.78 28.17
C ALA A 120 25.09 11.74 27.77
#